data_AF-A0A972Z7V3-F1
#
_entry.id   AF-A0A972Z7V3-F1
#
_cell.length_a   1.000
_cell.length_b   1.000
_cell.length_c   1.000
_cell.angle_alpha   90.00
_cell.angle_beta   90.00
_cell.angle_gamma   90.00
#
_symmetry.space_group_name_H-M   'P 1'
#
loop_
_entity.id
_entity.type
_entity.pdbx_description
1 polymer ?
#
loop_
_entity_poly.entity_id
_entity_poly.type
_entity_poly.pdbx_seq_one_letter_code
_entity_poly.pdbx_strand_id
1 'polypeptide(L)' 'MSNTIEVTPNIQKCLEIFREAARSLPEGDLKTQAEAAVEYLDRTAKGEPQPMEGRSCPTNKLFIPTG' A
#
# COMPACT_ATOMS: atom_id res chain seq x y z
N MET A 1 -27.70 16.61 -1.43
CA MET A 1 -26.57 17.03 -0.56
C MET A 1 -25.59 15.88 -0.60
N SER A 2 -24.34 16.10 -1.04
CA SER A 2 -23.38 15.01 -1.05
C SER A 2 -22.81 14.84 0.35
N ASN A 3 -22.90 13.63 0.90
CA ASN A 3 -22.24 13.31 2.16
C ASN A 3 -20.83 12.82 1.84
N THR A 4 -19.85 13.26 2.61
CA THR A 4 -18.45 12.84 2.45
C THR A 4 -17.94 12.38 3.80
N ILE A 5 -17.32 11.21 3.84
CA ILE A 5 -16.70 10.69 5.06
C ILE A 5 -15.18 10.79 4.97
N GLU A 6 -14.56 11.09 6.10
CA GLU A 6 -13.11 11.07 6.26
C GLU A 6 -12.68 9.67 6.71
N VAL A 7 -11.78 9.04 5.96
CA VAL A 7 -11.23 7.73 6.32
C VAL A 7 -9.72 7.73 6.39
N THR A 8 -9.19 6.93 7.32
CA THR A 8 -7.77 6.59 7.40
C THR A 8 -7.51 5.30 6.64
N PRO A 9 -6.61 5.26 5.65
CA PRO A 9 -6.28 4.03 4.94
C PRO A 9 -5.73 2.95 5.88
N ASN A 10 -6.29 1.75 5.83
CA ASN A 10 -5.75 0.59 6.54
C ASN A 10 -4.59 -0.01 5.73
N ILE A 11 -3.39 0.51 5.93
CA ILE A 11 -2.18 0.10 5.21
C ILE A 11 -1.91 -1.41 5.37
N GLN A 12 -2.15 -1.98 6.55
CA GLN A 12 -1.99 -3.43 6.77
C GLN A 12 -2.91 -4.23 5.85
N LYS A 13 -4.18 -3.85 5.77
CA LYS A 13 -5.14 -4.55 4.91
C LYS A 13 -4.81 -4.38 3.42
N CYS A 14 -4.36 -3.19 3.02
CA CYS A 14 -3.90 -2.95 1.65
C CYS A 14 -2.70 -3.85 1.29
N LEU A 15 -1.73 -4.02 2.20
CA LEU A 15 -0.57 -4.88 1.99
C LEU A 15 -0.93 -6.36 1.90
N GLU A 16 -1.89 -6.83 2.70
CA GLU A 16 -2.40 -8.21 2.59
C GLU A 16 -2.96 -8.48 1.19
N ILE A 17 -3.87 -7.62 0.71
CA ILE A 17 -4.49 -7.75 -0.62
C ILE A 17 -3.42 -7.70 -1.71
N PHE A 18 -2.45 -6.77 -1.60
CA PHE A 18 -1.39 -6.64 -2.59
C PHE A 18 -0.46 -7.86 -2.62
N ARG A 19 -0.16 -8.45 -1.45
CA ARG A 19 0.61 -9.70 -1.33
C ARG A 19 -0.12 -10.87 -1.99
N GLU A 20 -1.43 -10.99 -1.81
CA GLU A 20 -2.24 -12.02 -2.47
C GLU A 20 -2.24 -11.82 -4.00
N ALA A 21 -2.42 -10.59 -4.46
CA ALA A 21 -2.37 -10.25 -5.88
C ALA A 21 -1.00 -10.59 -6.50
N ALA A 22 0.11 -10.23 -5.84
CA ALA A 22 1.46 -10.55 -6.29
C ALA A 22 1.68 -12.07 -6.43
N ARG A 23 1.21 -12.87 -5.46
CA ARG A 23 1.31 -14.34 -5.52
C ARG A 23 0.51 -14.98 -6.65
N SER A 24 -0.56 -14.32 -7.09
CA SER A 24 -1.42 -14.80 -8.18
C SER A 24 -0.84 -14.56 -9.57
N LEU A 25 0.24 -13.76 -9.69
CA LEU A 25 0.90 -13.50 -10.95
C LEU A 25 1.59 -14.79 -11.49
N PRO A 26 1.64 -14.96 -12.82
CA PRO A 26 2.45 -16.01 -13.42
C PRO A 26 3.94 -15.79 -13.13
N GLU A 27 4.72 -16.88 -13.14
CA GLU A 27 6.18 -16.80 -12.98
C GLU A 27 6.83 -15.88 -14.03
N GLY A 28 7.80 -15.09 -13.60
CA GLY A 28 8.55 -14.16 -14.44
C GLY A 28 8.87 -12.85 -13.72
N ASP A 29 9.53 -11.94 -14.44
CA ASP A 29 10.07 -10.70 -13.89
C ASP A 29 9.03 -9.84 -13.17
N LEU A 30 7.80 -9.80 -13.69
CA LEU A 30 6.70 -9.02 -13.10
C LEU A 30 6.32 -9.55 -11.71
N LYS A 31 6.27 -10.88 -11.54
CA LYS A 31 5.99 -11.49 -10.23
C LYS A 31 7.12 -11.19 -9.25
N THR A 32 8.37 -11.37 -9.67
CA THR A 32 9.55 -11.06 -8.85
C THR A 32 9.56 -9.59 -8.41
N GLN A 33 9.25 -8.67 -9.31
CA GLN A 33 9.16 -7.24 -9.01
C GLN A 33 8.00 -6.93 -8.03
N ALA A 34 6.83 -7.54 -8.24
CA ALA A 34 5.68 -7.35 -7.37
C ALA A 34 5.95 -7.88 -5.95
N GLU A 35 6.56 -9.06 -5.82
CA GLU A 35 6.94 -9.65 -4.53
C GLU A 35 7.99 -8.79 -3.81
N ALA A 36 9.01 -8.30 -4.53
CA ALA A 36 10.02 -7.39 -3.97
C ALA A 36 9.39 -6.05 -3.50
N ALA A 37 8.42 -5.51 -4.24
CA ALA A 37 7.70 -4.31 -3.84
C ALA A 37 6.87 -4.55 -2.56
N VAL A 38 6.17 -5.69 -2.46
CA VAL A 38 5.42 -6.09 -1.26
C VAL A 38 6.36 -6.20 -0.05
N GLU A 39 7.52 -6.83 -0.21
CA GLU A 39 8.51 -6.97 0.87
C GLU A 39 9.02 -5.61 1.35
N TYR A 40 9.40 -4.74 0.42
CA TYR A 40 9.85 -3.38 0.74
C TYR A 40 8.77 -2.60 1.51
N LEU A 41 7.52 -2.64 1.05
CA LEU A 41 6.43 -1.91 1.68
C LEU A 41 6.07 -2.47 3.06
N ASP A 42 6.16 -3.79 3.26
CA ASP A 42 5.93 -4.46 4.55
C ASP A 42 6.98 -4.03 5.59
N ARG A 43 8.26 -4.03 5.20
CA ARG A 43 9.37 -3.51 6.03
C ARG A 43 9.20 -2.03 6.35
N THR A 44 8.79 -1.24 5.36
CA THR A 44 8.49 0.20 5.54
C THR A 44 7.35 0.42 6.53
N ALA A 45 6.25 -0.34 6.41
CA ALA A 45 5.11 -0.26 7.31
C ALA A 45 5.44 -0.67 8.76
N LYS A 46 6.45 -1.53 8.95
CA LYS A 46 7.02 -1.90 10.26
C LYS A 46 7.99 -0.87 10.83
N GLY A 47 8.31 0.19 10.07
CA GLY A 47 9.23 1.23 10.49
C GLY A 47 10.71 0.86 10.35
N GLU A 48 11.04 -0.17 9.56
CA GLU A 48 12.44 -0.49 9.28
C GLU A 48 13.09 0.62 8.45
N PRO A 49 14.33 1.05 8.78
CA PRO A 49 15.06 2.02 7.98
C PRO A 49 15.21 1.53 6.53
N GLN A 50 14.76 2.35 5.59
CA GLN A 50 14.88 2.06 4.16
C GLN A 50 16.05 2.84 3.56
N PRO A 51 16.79 2.25 2.61
CA PRO A 51 17.72 3.01 1.79
C PRO A 51 16.91 4.02 0.96
N MET A 52 17.32 5.29 1.03
CA MET A 52 16.63 6.50 0.51
C MET A 52 15.62 7.14 1.47
N GLU A 53 15.69 8.47 1.58
CA GLU A 53 14.67 9.28 2.24
C GLU A 53 13.37 9.17 1.43
N GLY A 54 12.40 8.41 1.95
CA GLY A 54 11.04 8.46 1.44
C GLY A 54 10.53 9.90 1.56
N ARG A 55 10.00 10.47 0.47
CA ARG A 55 9.24 11.71 0.59
C ARG A 55 8.09 11.44 1.54
N SER A 56 8.01 12.21 2.62
CA SER A 56 6.89 12.15 3.55
C SER A 56 5.60 12.31 2.73
N CYS A 57 4.77 11.27 2.73
CA CYS A 57 3.43 11.42 2.19
C CYS A 57 2.70 12.42 3.09
N PRO A 58 2.05 13.45 2.54
CA PRO A 58 1.14 14.26 3.32
C PRO A 58 0.13 13.34 4.01
N THR A 59 -0.38 13.75 5.18
CA THR A 59 -1.37 12.98 5.95
C THR A 59 -2.64 12.86 5.11
N ASN A 60 -2.68 11.84 4.25
CA ASN A 60 -3.69 11.69 3.21
C ASN A 60 -4.95 11.09 3.84
N LYS A 61 -5.70 11.94 4.52
CA LYS A 61 -7.12 11.68 4.78
C LYS A 61 -7.78 11.52 3.42
N LEU A 62 -8.36 10.34 3.18
CA LEU A 62 -9.10 10.09 1.95
C LEU A 62 -10.54 10.54 2.18
N PHE A 63 -11.05 11.37 1.29
CA PHE A 63 -12.45 11.79 1.31
C PHE A 63 -13.23 10.94 0.32
N ILE A 64 -14.15 10.12 0.82
CA ILE A 64 -14.99 9.24 -0.02
C ILE A 64 -16.40 9.84 -0.07
N PRO A 65 -16.92 10.20 -1.26
CA PRO A 65 -18.32 10.58 -1.42
C PRO A 65 -19.23 9.39 -1.12
N THR A 66 -20.25 9.57 -0.30
CA THR A 66 -21.21 8.52 0.09
C THR A 66 -22.59 8.66 -0.56
N GLY A 67 -22.70 9.50 -1.59
CA GLY A 67 -23.96 9.83 -2.28
C GLY A 67 -24.25 11.31 -2.21
#